data_AF-A0A938S4C9-F1
#
_entry.id   AF-A0A938S4C9-F1
#
_cell.length_a   1.000
_cell.length_b   1.000
_cell.length_c   1.000
_cell.angle_alpha   90.00
_cell.angle_beta   90.00
_cell.angle_gamma   90.00
#
_symmetry.space_group_name_H-M   'P 1'
#
loop_
_entity.id
_entity.type
_entity.pdbx_description
1 polymer ?
#
loop_
_entity_poly.entity_id
_entity_poly.type
_entity_poly.pdbx_seq_one_letter_code
_entity_poly.pdbx_strand_id
1 'polypeptide(L)'
;MSEIVMLQGPESQTVLQMVVRTQSPAIMSYLSKDKWHVAKVVMKDLRGNRLYVENCHSCGKPHPINIRIEQPVGMNFKHAY
;
A
#
# COMPACT_ATOMS: atom_id res chain seq x y z
N MET A 1 -22.87 3.16 -12.56
CA MET A 1 -22.51 3.45 -11.15
C MET A 1 -21.72 2.24 -10.69
N SER A 2 -20.43 2.38 -10.38
CA SER A 2 -19.62 1.21 -9.96
C SER A 2 -20.04 0.81 -8.55
N GLU A 3 -20.35 -0.47 -8.36
CA GLU A 3 -20.70 -1.01 -7.06
C GLU A 3 -19.46 -1.00 -6.15
N ILE A 4 -19.61 -0.50 -4.93
CA ILE A 4 -18.53 -0.56 -3.93
C ILE A 4 -18.56 -1.96 -3.33
N VAL A 5 -17.57 -2.78 -3.66
CA VAL A 5 -17.43 -4.14 -3.15
C VAL A 5 -16.40 -4.15 -2.02
N MET A 6 -16.80 -4.69 -0.87
CA MET A 6 -15.90 -4.96 0.26
C MET A 6 -15.48 -6.43 0.20
N LEU A 7 -14.29 -6.70 -0.32
CA LEU A 7 -13.73 -8.05 -0.34
C LEU A 7 -13.45 -8.51 1.10
N GLN A 8 -13.82 -9.74 1.41
CA GLN A 8 -13.62 -10.34 2.74
C GLN A 8 -12.76 -11.60 2.65
N GLY A 9 -12.03 -11.89 3.74
CA GLY A 9 -11.30 -13.14 3.91
C GLY A 9 -10.39 -13.49 2.71
N PRO A 10 -10.53 -14.69 2.11
CA PRO A 10 -9.65 -15.18 1.03
C PRO A 10 -9.60 -14.30 -0.22
N GLU A 11 -10.69 -13.60 -0.56
CA GLU A 11 -10.76 -12.75 -1.75
C GLU A 11 -9.82 -11.55 -1.62
N SER A 12 -9.84 -10.91 -0.44
CA SER A 12 -8.95 -9.78 -0.14
C SER A 12 -7.48 -10.19 -0.20
N GLN A 13 -7.15 -11.37 0.33
CA GLN A 13 -5.80 -11.93 0.26
C GLN A 13 -5.37 -12.23 -1.17
N THR A 14 -6.26 -12.77 -2.00
CA THR A 14 -5.98 -13.09 -3.40
C THR A 14 -5.60 -11.83 -4.19
N VAL A 15 -6.36 -10.74 -4.01
CA VAL A 15 -6.07 -9.45 -4.65
C VAL A 15 -4.74 -8.89 -4.16
N LEU A 16 -4.48 -8.89 -2.84
CA LEU A 16 -3.22 -8.40 -2.29
C LEU A 16 -2.01 -9.22 -2.78
N GLN A 17 -2.13 -10.55 -2.84
CA GLN A 17 -1.09 -11.43 -3.37
C GLN A 17 -0.81 -11.14 -4.85
N MET A 18 -1.85 -10.88 -5.65
CA MET A 18 -1.68 -10.52 -7.04
C MET A 18 -0.92 -9.20 -7.20
N VAL A 19 -1.28 -8.18 -6.43
CA VAL A 19 -0.62 -6.86 -6.47
C VAL A 19 0.85 -6.96 -6.04
N VAL A 20 1.15 -7.80 -5.06
CA VAL A 20 2.53 -8.13 -4.67
C VAL A 20 3.29 -8.79 -5.82
N ARG A 21 2.69 -9.78 -6.50
CA ARG A 21 3.31 -10.48 -7.64
C ARG A 21 3.60 -9.54 -8.80
N THR A 22 2.65 -8.65 -9.11
CA THR A 22 2.81 -7.68 -10.22
C THR A 22 3.68 -6.49 -9.85
N GLN A 23 4.07 -6.35 -8.58
CA GLN A 23 4.77 -5.18 -8.03
C GLN A 23 4.12 -3.86 -8.47
N SER A 24 2.78 -3.83 -8.51
CA SER A 24 2.05 -2.66 -9.00
C SER A 24 2.24 -1.48 -8.03
N PRO A 25 2.46 -0.26 -8.56
CA PRO A 25 2.55 0.93 -7.73
C PRO A 25 1.25 1.20 -6.96
N ALA A 26 1.41 1.61 -5.71
CA ALA A 26 0.34 2.04 -4.82
C ALA A 26 0.63 3.46 -4.29
N ILE A 27 -0.42 4.18 -3.91
CA ILE A 27 -0.35 5.43 -3.17
C ILE A 27 -0.67 5.12 -1.71
N MET A 28 0.28 5.41 -0.82
CA MET A 28 0.08 5.32 0.62
C MET A 28 -0.14 6.71 1.20
N SER A 29 -1.24 6.90 1.90
CA SER A 29 -1.60 8.13 2.61
C SER A 29 -1.33 7.96 4.11
N TYR A 30 -0.72 8.96 4.72
CA TYR A 30 -0.35 8.93 6.15
C TYR A 30 -0.39 10.32 6.75
N LEU A 31 -0.53 10.38 8.08
CA LEU A 31 -0.46 11.63 8.84
C LEU A 31 0.98 11.87 9.30
N SER A 32 1.47 13.10 9.16
CA SER A 32 2.75 13.53 9.74
C SER A 32 2.65 15.01 10.08
N LYS A 33 3.06 15.39 11.31
CA LYS A 33 2.98 16.78 11.80
C LYS A 33 1.59 17.42 11.56
N ASP A 34 0.53 16.65 11.87
CA ASP A 34 -0.87 17.06 11.71
C ASP A 34 -1.28 17.43 10.29
N LYS A 35 -0.56 16.93 9.29
CA LYS A 35 -0.86 17.11 7.86
C LYS A 35 -0.91 15.75 7.16
N TRP A 36 -1.82 15.64 6.21
CA TRP A 36 -1.90 14.47 5.32
C TRP A 36 -0.80 14.53 4.27
N HIS A 37 -0.10 13.41 4.12
CA HIS A 37 0.96 13.22 3.13
C HIS A 37 0.67 11.96 2.32
N VAL A 38 1.24 11.90 1.12
CA VAL A 38 1.18 10.72 0.24
C VAL A 38 2.58 10.29 -0.15
N ALA A 39 2.78 8.98 -0.28
CA ALA A 39 4.00 8.37 -0.81
C ALA A 39 3.64 7.35 -1.89
N LYS A 40 4.43 7.30 -2.96
CA LYS A 40 4.35 6.23 -3.96
C LYS A 40 5.14 5.05 -3.47
N VAL A 41 4.49 3.90 -3.31
CA VAL A 41 5.09 2.69 -2.76
C VAL A 41 4.81 1.48 -3.66
N VAL A 42 5.57 0.42 -3.47
CA VAL A 42 5.37 -0.89 -4.09
C VAL A 42 5.15 -1.92 -2.98
N MET A 43 4.16 -2.79 -3.15
CA MET A 43 3.96 -3.94 -2.26
C MET A 43 4.94 -5.05 -2.65
N LYS A 44 5.81 -5.43 -1.71
CA LYS A 44 6.89 -6.39 -1.95
C LYS A 44 6.57 -7.80 -1.48
N ASP A 45 5.82 -7.90 -0.38
CA ASP A 45 5.53 -9.20 0.21
C ASP A 45 4.25 -9.14 1.06
N LEU A 46 3.57 -10.28 1.18
CA LEU A 46 2.42 -10.47 2.06
C LEU A 46 2.67 -11.75 2.89
N ARG A 47 2.90 -11.58 4.19
CA ARG A 47 3.15 -12.70 5.12
C ARG A 47 2.18 -12.66 6.29
N GLY A 48 1.29 -13.65 6.33
CA GLY A 48 0.24 -13.69 7.35
C GLY A 48 -0.62 -12.43 7.30
N ASN A 49 -0.58 -11.63 8.37
CA ASN A 49 -1.29 -10.36 8.49
C ASN A 49 -0.41 -9.11 8.20
N ARG A 50 0.78 -9.29 7.63
CA ARG A 50 1.72 -8.20 7.36
C ARG A 50 1.95 -8.00 5.87
N LEU A 51 1.76 -6.76 5.41
CA LEU A 51 2.11 -6.31 4.08
C LEU A 51 3.42 -5.52 4.16
N TYR A 52 4.43 -5.95 3.40
CA TYR A 52 5.72 -5.27 3.30
C TYR A 52 5.70 -4.34 2.10
N VAL A 53 6.08 -3.09 2.33
CA VAL A 53 6.06 -2.03 1.32
C VAL A 53 7.41 -1.35 1.21
N GLU A 54 7.77 -0.93 0.01
CA GLU A 54 8.97 -0.16 -0.26
C GLU A 54 8.62 1.11 -1.03
N ASN A 55 9.47 2.13 -0.91
CA ASN A 55 9.30 3.36 -1.66
C ASN A 55 9.56 3.11 -3.15
N CYS A 56 8.76 3.67 -4.06
CA CYS A 56 8.93 3.47 -5.51
C CYS A 56 10.27 4.01 -6.03
N HIS A 57 10.89 4.95 -5.32
CA HIS A 57 12.15 5.57 -5.72
C HIS A 57 13.33 4.69 -5.31
N SER A 58 13.68 3.72 -6.18
CA SER A 58 14.85 2.84 -6.01
C SER A 58 16.16 3.43 -6.56
N CYS A 59 16.10 4.57 -7.26
CA CYS A 59 17.27 5.23 -7.83
C CYS A 59 17.50 6.59 -7.13
N GLY A 60 18.26 6.58 -6.03
CA GLY A 60 18.64 7.80 -5.32
C GLY A 60 18.63 7.68 -3.79
N LYS A 61 18.57 8.84 -3.12
CA LYS A 61 18.57 8.93 -1.65
C LYS A 61 17.29 8.32 -1.08
N PRO A 62 17.35 7.46 -0.05
CA PRO A 62 16.16 6.97 0.64
C PRO A 62 15.27 8.15 1.07
N HIS A 63 13.99 8.10 0.70
CA HIS A 63 13.00 9.07 1.13
C HIS A 63 12.28 8.51 2.36
N PRO A 64 12.61 8.97 3.58
CA PRO A 64 11.98 8.46 4.78
C PRO A 64 10.50 8.81 4.80
N ILE A 65 9.68 7.85 5.19
CA ILE A 65 8.25 8.05 5.43
C ILE A 65 8.10 8.21 6.94
N ASN A 66 7.72 9.42 7.37
CA ASN A 66 7.63 9.76 8.79
C ASN A 66 6.28 9.32 9.37
N ILE A 67 6.14 8.02 9.63
CA ILE A 67 4.98 7.41 10.29
C ILE A 67 5.36 6.94 11.69
N ARG A 68 4.43 7.05 12.65
CA ARG A 68 4.62 6.48 13.98
C ARG A 68 4.29 4.98 13.96
N ILE A 69 4.86 4.25 14.92
CA ILE A 69 4.45 2.86 15.19
C ILE A 69 2.96 2.87 15.58
N GLU A 70 2.20 1.87 15.11
CA GLU A 70 0.73 1.77 15.24
C GLU A 70 -0.08 2.91 14.58
N GLN A 71 0.54 3.79 13.78
CA GLN A 71 -0.21 4.81 13.07
C GLN A 71 -1.02 4.18 11.92
N PRO A 72 -2.34 4.43 11.83
CA PRO A 72 -3.11 3.99 10.68
C PRO A 72 -2.64 4.70 9.41
N VAL A 73 -2.59 3.94 8.32
CA VAL A 73 -2.28 4.43 6.97
C VAL A 73 -3.36 3.96 6.00
N GLY A 74 -3.61 4.77 4.97
CA GLY A 74 -4.44 4.38 3.85
C GLY A 74 -3.57 3.93 2.68
N MET A 75 -4.00 2.93 1.92
CA MET A 75 -3.34 2.54 0.68
C MET A 75 -4.37 2.40 -0.44
N ASN A 76 -4.02 2.91 -1.61
CA ASN A 76 -4.79 2.77 -2.83
C ASN A 76 -3.88 2.26 -3.94
N PHE A 77 -4.37 1.33 -4.75
CA PHE A 77 -3.68 0.84 -5.93
C PHE A 77 -4.70 0.60 -7.03
N LYS A 78 -4.24 0.66 -8.28
CA LYS A 78 -5.02 0.20 -9.41
C LYS A 78 -4.68 -1.25 -9.67
N HIS A 79 -5.71 -2.07 -9.73
CA HIS A 79 -5.63 -3.44 -10.18
C HIS A 79 -6.48 -3.54 -11.45
N ALA A 80 -5.86 -3.85 -12.58
CA ALA A 80 -6.58 -4.06 -13.83
C ALA A 80 -7.39 -5.36 -13.68
N TYR A 81 -8.68 -5.29 -13.99
CA TYR A 81 -9.48 -6.46 -14.33
C TYR A 81 -9.15 -6.90 -15.76
#